data_AF-A0AAD4J897-F1
#
_entry.id   AF-A0AAD4J897-F1
#
_cell.length_a   1.000
_cell.length_b   1.000
_cell.length_c   1.000
_cell.angle_alpha   90.00
_cell.angle_beta   90.00
_cell.angle_gamma   90.00
#
_symmetry.space_group_name_H-M   'P 1'
#
loop_
_entity.id
_entity.type
_entity.pdbx_description
1 polymer ?
#
loop_
_entity_poly.entity_id
_entity_poly.type
_entity_poly.pdbx_seq_one_letter_code
_entity_poly.pdbx_strand_id
1 'polypeptide(L)'
;MGLKSESDANESMKLCVFDLRRGQTEGQELDKILFFYPPDLPLSNQLSVIGLSEGLITFTRIFSPDAPCEVIEAEKHSHVFYEAEPDIWMVLVVEKDSEAIWRVDALRSVLKEVHSLFVMFHGYVRALVDKEPSGGLVRSHLYYFIMDFLRDFSIGKKLQLPNFRGSLKEQGTLQMLTVGREAAIEVQSLVTVLESCVGNTQCYTMTMFQDLLVSTNLSPIDSLNLFTYAVLRLTPLALFHGASSWSHSRKTDTACNTYAGALLLSSGSAMDPYYNSRDTSPLRRHSYPLVRPLQHSKWSKGKDGFLTTDIWGTEVNSLVPTCPTIWLHQTEEKMFLLAYQHRGLTVILLVPVSSISGEQGIAMLKQQIIENASLKMLKVEEKLSRGWGGENAYHVSGYRYLLVDGDRYISRASPPGKVTTLTKESLIALSKLREEVDSEKVRVKWDNSSCEKDLEICIRAKNNAWLIARLIRGKELYMVLEKASETLLYASDAAEKFSERYCNGAFSLD
;
A
#
# COMPACT_ATOMS: atom_id res chain seq x y z
N MET A 1 17.81 4.63 -44.31
CA MET A 1 17.47 3.65 -43.26
C MET A 1 17.63 4.35 -41.94
N GLY A 2 16.53 4.67 -41.26
CA GLY A 2 16.58 5.34 -39.96
C GLY A 2 16.97 4.34 -38.88
N LEU A 3 18.06 4.64 -38.17
CA LEU A 3 18.40 4.00 -36.90
C LEU A 3 17.22 4.26 -35.94
N LYS A 4 16.43 3.22 -35.68
CA LYS A 4 15.57 3.21 -34.50
C LYS A 4 16.53 3.23 -33.31
N SER A 5 16.55 4.34 -32.58
CA SER A 5 17.12 4.37 -31.24
C SER A 5 16.47 3.25 -30.45
N GLU A 6 17.27 2.37 -29.85
CA GLU A 6 16.82 1.51 -28.77
C GLU A 6 16.23 2.46 -27.72
N SER A 7 14.90 2.50 -27.62
CA SER A 7 14.23 3.24 -26.56
C SER A 7 14.63 2.59 -25.25
N ASP A 8 15.44 3.27 -24.45
CA ASP A 8 15.73 2.87 -23.09
C ASP A 8 14.40 2.69 -22.37
N ALA A 9 14.08 1.44 -22.03
CA ALA A 9 12.79 1.02 -21.47
C ALA A 9 12.52 1.59 -20.05
N ASN A 10 13.33 2.54 -19.59
CA ASN A 10 13.34 3.10 -18.24
C ASN A 10 12.94 4.58 -18.17
N GLU A 11 12.64 5.26 -19.29
CA GLU A 11 12.32 6.71 -19.30
C GLU A 11 10.86 7.06 -18.95
N SER A 12 9.97 6.08 -18.79
CA SER A 12 8.51 6.33 -18.75
C SER A 12 7.96 6.93 -17.44
N MET A 13 8.76 6.98 -16.38
CA MET A 13 8.32 7.42 -15.05
C MET A 13 9.44 8.17 -14.32
N LYS A 14 9.08 9.29 -13.67
CA LYS A 14 9.97 10.02 -12.75
C LYS A 14 9.28 10.19 -11.41
N LEU A 15 9.96 9.88 -10.31
CA LEU A 15 9.46 10.13 -8.96
C LEU A 15 10.49 10.95 -8.21
N CYS A 16 10.08 12.08 -7.65
CA CYS A 16 10.95 12.90 -6.83
C CYS A 16 10.32 13.25 -5.48
N VAL A 17 11.20 13.45 -4.49
CA VAL A 17 10.86 14.02 -3.18
C VAL A 17 11.76 15.22 -2.96
N PHE A 18 11.19 16.37 -2.60
CA PHE A 18 11.94 17.60 -2.39
C PHE A 18 11.38 18.45 -1.25
N ASP A 19 12.23 19.29 -0.68
CA ASP A 19 11.89 20.21 0.42
C ASP A 19 11.94 21.66 -0.08
N LEU A 20 10.78 22.33 -0.13
CA LEU A 20 10.66 23.72 -0.58
C LEU A 20 11.51 24.70 0.25
N ARG A 21 11.89 24.36 1.47
CA ARG A 21 12.70 25.25 2.34
C ARG A 21 14.18 25.24 1.95
N ARG A 22 14.64 24.25 1.17
CA ARG A 22 16.07 24.03 0.84
C ARG A 22 16.38 24.49 -0.57
N GLY A 23 17.66 24.80 -0.82
CA GLY A 23 18.16 25.20 -2.13
C GLY A 23 17.56 26.51 -2.66
N GLN A 24 17.41 27.50 -1.76
CA GLN A 24 16.86 28.82 -2.07
C GLN A 24 17.92 29.84 -2.50
N THR A 25 19.20 29.50 -2.36
CA THR A 25 20.32 30.35 -2.78
C THR A 25 20.94 29.83 -4.07
N GLU A 26 21.46 30.76 -4.89
CA GLU A 26 22.11 30.43 -6.16
C GLU A 26 23.31 29.49 -5.92
N GLY A 27 23.34 28.38 -6.65
CA GLY A 27 24.37 27.34 -6.53
C GLY A 27 24.09 26.28 -5.46
N GLN A 28 22.97 26.37 -4.72
CA GLN A 28 22.53 25.37 -3.74
C GLN A 28 21.26 24.64 -4.15
N GLU A 29 20.80 24.75 -5.40
CA GLU A 29 19.52 24.22 -5.87
C GLU A 29 19.43 22.69 -5.68
N LEU A 30 20.56 21.99 -5.76
CA LEU A 30 20.66 20.56 -5.51
C LEU A 30 20.26 20.15 -4.09
N ASP A 31 20.36 21.07 -3.12
CA ASP A 31 19.91 20.80 -1.75
C ASP A 31 18.40 20.67 -1.62
N LYS A 32 17.64 21.14 -2.61
CA LYS A 32 16.20 20.92 -2.67
C LYS A 32 15.84 19.44 -2.80
N ILE A 33 16.69 18.66 -3.47
CA ILE A 33 16.42 17.25 -3.82
C ILE A 33 16.68 16.35 -2.61
N LEU A 34 15.63 15.65 -2.16
CA LEU A 34 15.72 14.61 -1.12
C LEU A 34 15.72 13.19 -1.71
N PHE A 35 15.07 12.99 -2.86
CA PHE A 35 15.08 11.73 -3.60
C PHE A 35 14.73 11.98 -5.07
N PHE A 36 15.32 11.20 -5.97
CA PHE A 36 14.96 11.19 -7.39
C PHE A 36 15.08 9.79 -7.98
N TYR A 37 14.07 9.37 -8.75
CA TYR A 37 14.05 8.16 -9.56
C TYR A 37 13.69 8.52 -11.00
N PRO A 38 14.38 7.95 -12.01
CA PRO A 38 15.54 7.06 -11.87
C PRO A 38 16.81 7.83 -11.43
N PRO A 39 17.69 7.23 -10.61
CA PRO A 39 18.79 7.96 -9.95
C PRO A 39 19.94 8.36 -10.91
N ASP A 40 20.02 7.71 -12.06
CA ASP A 40 21.00 7.93 -13.12
C ASP A 40 20.65 9.10 -14.07
N LEU A 41 19.45 9.69 -13.92
CA LEU A 41 19.07 10.86 -14.71
C LEU A 41 20.03 12.04 -14.43
N PRO A 42 20.54 12.77 -15.43
CA PRO A 42 21.44 13.92 -15.21
C PRO A 42 20.86 14.95 -14.25
N LEU A 43 21.69 15.48 -13.33
CA LEU A 43 21.26 16.43 -12.30
C LEU A 43 20.55 17.67 -12.86
N SER A 44 20.98 18.17 -14.02
CA SER A 44 20.31 19.28 -14.72
C SER A 44 18.84 18.96 -15.05
N ASN A 45 18.56 17.71 -15.44
CA ASN A 45 17.22 17.25 -15.77
C ASN A 45 16.39 17.02 -14.50
N GLN A 46 17.01 16.52 -13.43
CA GLN A 46 16.35 16.40 -12.13
C GLN A 46 15.91 17.77 -11.60
N LEU A 47 16.83 18.76 -11.64
CA LEU A 47 16.54 20.15 -11.27
C LEU A 47 15.46 20.77 -12.14
N SER A 48 15.46 20.50 -13.45
CA SER A 48 14.41 21.00 -14.35
C SER A 48 13.03 20.48 -13.97
N VAL A 49 12.90 19.20 -13.62
CA VAL A 49 11.62 18.62 -13.18
C VAL A 49 11.15 19.24 -11.87
N ILE A 50 12.06 19.42 -10.91
CA ILE A 50 11.74 20.00 -9.60
C ILE A 50 11.40 21.48 -9.72
N GLY A 51 12.18 22.27 -10.47
CA GLY A 51 11.91 23.69 -10.70
C GLY A 51 10.58 23.92 -11.43
N LEU A 52 10.24 23.08 -12.41
CA LEU A 52 8.91 23.09 -13.04
C LEU A 52 7.81 22.79 -12.02
N SER A 53 7.99 21.74 -11.21
CA SER A 53 7.02 21.32 -10.20
C SER A 53 6.77 22.41 -9.15
N GLU A 54 7.84 23.00 -8.62
CA GLU A 54 7.78 24.13 -7.70
C GLU A 54 7.08 25.34 -8.33
N GLY A 55 7.47 25.73 -9.55
CA GLY A 55 6.85 26.85 -10.25
C GLY A 55 5.33 26.66 -10.43
N LEU A 56 4.88 25.44 -10.75
CA LEU A 56 3.46 25.11 -10.90
C LEU A 56 2.72 25.13 -9.55
N ILE A 57 3.30 24.57 -8.49
CA ILE A 57 2.74 24.61 -7.13
C ILE A 57 2.60 26.07 -6.68
N THR A 58 3.65 26.88 -6.82
CA THR A 58 3.65 28.29 -6.42
C THR A 58 2.67 29.10 -7.24
N PHE A 59 2.61 28.89 -8.56
CA PHE A 59 1.67 29.60 -9.44
C PHE A 59 0.22 29.28 -9.10
N THR A 60 -0.13 28.01 -8.93
CA THR A 60 -1.52 27.60 -8.61
C THR A 60 -1.97 28.10 -7.24
N ARG A 61 -1.07 28.13 -6.24
CA ARG A 61 -1.36 28.72 -4.91
C ARG A 61 -1.79 30.19 -4.97
N ILE A 62 -1.42 30.95 -6.02
CA ILE A 62 -1.90 32.34 -6.20
C ILE A 62 -3.41 32.39 -6.41
N PHE A 63 -3.97 31.39 -7.11
CA PHE A 63 -5.40 31.31 -7.41
C PHE A 63 -6.18 30.50 -6.37
N SER A 64 -5.51 29.57 -5.69
CA SER A 64 -6.12 28.69 -4.68
C SER A 64 -5.13 28.44 -3.54
N PRO A 65 -5.02 29.38 -2.57
CA PRO A 65 -4.03 29.30 -1.50
C PRO A 65 -4.13 28.04 -0.64
N ASP A 66 -5.37 27.60 -0.37
CA ASP A 66 -5.66 26.47 0.52
C ASP A 66 -5.81 25.12 -0.24
N ALA A 67 -5.70 25.13 -1.57
CA ALA A 67 -5.84 23.94 -2.41
C ALA A 67 -4.69 23.90 -3.43
N PRO A 68 -3.54 23.33 -3.07
CA PRO A 68 -2.39 23.31 -3.97
C PRO A 68 -2.62 22.39 -5.17
N CYS A 69 -1.86 22.60 -6.24
CA CYS A 69 -1.94 21.77 -7.45
C CYS A 69 -1.82 20.29 -7.11
N GLU A 70 -2.79 19.49 -7.53
CA GLU A 70 -2.79 18.03 -7.34
C GLU A 70 -2.37 17.29 -8.61
N VAL A 71 -2.74 17.82 -9.78
CA VAL A 71 -2.55 17.16 -11.07
C VAL A 71 -2.34 18.18 -12.18
N ILE A 72 -1.41 17.89 -13.08
CA ILE A 72 -1.34 18.55 -14.40
C ILE A 72 -1.33 17.50 -15.49
N GLU A 73 -2.28 17.63 -16.41
CA GLU A 73 -2.40 16.77 -17.57
C GLU A 73 -1.88 17.48 -18.82
N ALA A 74 -0.76 17.01 -19.35
CA ALA A 74 -0.28 17.39 -20.67
C ALA A 74 -0.66 16.33 -21.72
N GLU A 75 -0.34 16.59 -22.98
CA GLU A 75 -0.58 15.67 -24.09
C GLU A 75 0.21 14.36 -23.92
N LYS A 76 1.47 14.44 -23.49
CA LYS A 76 2.38 13.30 -23.39
C LYS A 76 2.67 12.83 -21.97
N HIS A 77 2.41 13.64 -20.96
CA HIS A 77 2.74 13.31 -19.58
C HIS A 77 1.69 13.83 -18.61
N SER A 78 1.54 13.14 -17.48
CA SER A 78 0.78 13.62 -16.33
C SER A 78 1.73 13.81 -15.17
N HIS A 79 1.60 14.95 -14.48
CA HIS A 79 2.29 15.24 -13.22
C HIS A 79 1.28 15.10 -12.09
N VAL A 80 1.60 14.26 -11.10
CA VAL A 80 0.78 14.03 -9.92
C VAL A 80 1.55 14.54 -8.71
N PHE A 81 0.93 15.44 -7.97
CA PHE A 81 1.53 16.17 -6.87
C PHE A 81 0.90 15.75 -5.54
N TYR A 82 1.75 15.58 -4.53
CA TYR A 82 1.32 15.28 -3.17
C TYR A 82 2.20 16.01 -2.16
N GLU A 83 1.60 16.94 -1.41
CA GLU A 83 2.22 17.53 -0.22
C GLU A 83 2.16 16.48 0.91
N ALA A 84 3.28 15.79 1.12
CA ALA A 84 3.37 14.68 2.07
C ALA A 84 3.45 15.20 3.52
N GLU A 85 4.21 16.27 3.71
CA GLU A 85 4.33 17.03 4.95
C GLU A 85 4.43 18.52 4.58
N PRO A 86 4.23 19.47 5.52
CA PRO A 86 4.41 20.88 5.21
C PRO A 86 5.79 21.13 4.58
N ASP A 87 5.79 21.71 3.38
CA ASP A 87 6.96 21.99 2.54
C ASP A 87 7.66 20.76 1.90
N ILE A 88 7.27 19.54 2.26
CA ILE A 88 7.82 18.30 1.68
C ILE A 88 6.88 17.77 0.61
N TRP A 89 7.36 17.77 -0.62
CA TRP A 89 6.59 17.40 -1.80
C TRP A 89 7.07 16.10 -2.41
N MET A 90 6.11 15.25 -2.76
CA MET A 90 6.32 14.09 -3.61
C MET A 90 5.65 14.34 -4.96
N VAL A 91 6.38 14.10 -6.05
CA VAL A 91 5.85 14.28 -7.41
C VAL A 91 6.14 13.06 -8.25
N LEU A 92 5.09 12.55 -8.89
CA LEU A 92 5.15 11.46 -9.84
C LEU A 92 4.82 11.98 -11.24
N VAL A 93 5.75 11.82 -12.18
CA VAL A 93 5.55 12.12 -13.59
C VAL A 93 5.47 10.81 -14.35
N VAL A 94 4.37 10.60 -15.07
CA VAL A 94 4.14 9.41 -15.91
C VAL A 94 3.92 9.82 -17.35
N GLU A 95 4.49 9.06 -18.28
CA GLU A 95 4.21 9.21 -19.71
C GLU A 95 2.84 8.62 -20.06
N LYS A 96 2.07 9.34 -20.87
CA LYS A 96 0.80 8.86 -21.43
C LYS A 96 1.11 8.01 -22.66
N ASP A 97 0.90 6.70 -22.53
CA ASP A 97 0.94 5.77 -23.66
C ASP A 97 -0.48 5.29 -23.99
N SER A 98 -0.72 4.99 -25.26
CA SER A 98 -1.93 4.34 -25.78
C SER A 98 -2.32 3.04 -25.05
N GLU A 99 -1.35 2.36 -24.45
CA GLU A 99 -1.57 1.16 -23.63
C GLU A 99 -1.73 1.43 -22.12
N ALA A 100 -1.48 2.66 -21.67
CA ALA A 100 -1.44 3.02 -20.25
C ALA A 100 -2.38 4.19 -19.95
N ILE A 101 -3.67 3.87 -19.82
CA ILE A 101 -4.65 4.80 -19.25
C ILE A 101 -4.46 4.76 -17.73
N TRP A 102 -3.89 5.85 -17.21
CA TRP A 102 -3.59 6.03 -15.79
C TRP A 102 -4.77 6.63 -15.07
N ARG A 103 -5.10 6.09 -13.88
CA ARG A 103 -6.08 6.70 -12.99
C ARG A 103 -5.33 7.60 -12.00
N VAL A 104 -5.49 8.91 -12.14
CA VAL A 104 -4.62 9.85 -11.42
C VAL A 104 -4.75 9.75 -9.90
N ASP A 105 -5.96 9.58 -9.37
CA ASP A 105 -6.16 9.37 -7.94
C ASP A 105 -5.49 8.09 -7.42
N ALA A 106 -5.44 7.03 -8.23
CA ALA A 106 -4.71 5.82 -7.86
C ALA A 106 -3.20 6.08 -7.81
N LEU A 107 -2.65 6.85 -8.76
CA LEU A 107 -1.24 7.26 -8.73
C LEU A 107 -0.91 8.11 -7.50
N ARG A 108 -1.82 9.02 -7.12
CA ARG A 108 -1.68 9.82 -5.90
C ARG A 108 -1.75 8.95 -4.64
N SER A 109 -2.60 7.93 -4.63
CA SER A 109 -2.67 6.95 -3.53
C SER A 109 -1.35 6.18 -3.38
N VAL A 110 -0.63 5.89 -4.46
CA VAL A 110 0.73 5.30 -4.37
C VAL A 110 1.69 6.24 -3.62
N LEU A 111 1.67 7.55 -3.92
CA LEU A 111 2.52 8.52 -3.21
C LEU A 111 2.19 8.59 -1.72
N LYS A 112 0.89 8.62 -1.38
CA LYS A 112 0.41 8.58 0.01
C LYS A 112 0.88 7.33 0.74
N GLU A 113 0.81 6.17 0.07
CA GLU A 113 1.20 4.90 0.66
C GLU A 113 2.71 4.79 0.90
N VAL A 114 3.54 5.27 -0.05
CA VAL A 114 5.00 5.36 0.16
C VAL A 114 5.29 6.17 1.42
N HIS A 115 4.68 7.36 1.53
CA HIS A 115 4.91 8.26 2.64
C HIS A 115 4.42 7.68 3.97
N SER A 116 3.20 7.13 4.01
CA SER A 116 2.63 6.59 5.25
C SER A 116 3.43 5.40 5.78
N LEU A 117 3.88 4.50 4.90
CA LEU A 117 4.78 3.42 5.28
C LEU A 117 6.15 3.94 5.71
N PHE A 118 6.69 4.96 5.03
CA PHE A 118 7.97 5.58 5.43
C PHE A 118 7.89 6.13 6.85
N VAL A 119 6.82 6.88 7.16
CA VAL A 119 6.58 7.44 8.50
C VAL A 119 6.46 6.34 9.55
N MET A 120 5.75 5.24 9.25
CA MET A 120 5.62 4.09 10.15
C MET A 120 6.97 3.50 10.57
N PHE A 121 8.02 3.55 9.75
CA PHE A 121 9.32 2.97 10.07
C PHE A 121 10.38 3.98 10.49
N HIS A 122 10.36 5.18 9.91
CA HIS A 122 11.43 6.17 10.06
C HIS A 122 10.98 7.46 10.77
N GLY A 123 9.67 7.63 10.98
CA GLY A 123 9.08 8.90 11.40
C GLY A 123 9.00 9.91 10.24
N TYR A 124 8.58 11.14 10.56
CA TYR A 124 8.41 12.21 9.58
C TYR A 124 9.71 12.57 8.85
N VAL A 125 9.61 12.80 7.54
CA VAL A 125 10.71 13.23 6.66
C VAL A 125 11.30 14.54 7.18
N ARG A 126 10.46 15.51 7.53
CA ARG A 126 10.87 16.80 8.09
C ARG A 126 11.65 16.65 9.38
N ALA A 127 11.22 15.75 10.27
CA ALA A 127 11.94 15.48 11.52
C ALA A 127 13.34 14.88 11.26
N LEU A 128 13.53 14.11 10.20
CA LEU A 128 14.86 13.61 9.79
C LEU A 128 15.73 14.71 9.17
N VAL A 129 15.13 15.59 8.35
CA VAL A 129 15.82 16.77 7.79
C VAL A 129 16.30 17.68 8.93
N ASP A 130 15.45 17.97 9.90
CA ASP A 130 15.75 18.90 10.99
C ASP A 130 16.80 18.32 11.96
N LYS A 131 16.88 16.99 12.11
CA LYS A 131 17.92 16.29 12.89
C LYS A 131 19.31 16.38 12.26
N GLU A 132 19.40 16.32 10.93
CA GLU A 132 20.67 16.43 10.21
C GLU A 132 20.53 17.38 9.00
N PRO A 133 20.85 18.69 9.19
CA PRO A 133 20.64 19.72 8.16
C PRO A 133 21.37 19.50 6.84
N SER A 134 22.40 18.63 6.81
CA SER A 134 23.10 18.23 5.58
C SER A 134 22.14 17.56 4.58
N GLY A 135 21.07 16.92 5.08
CA GLY A 135 20.14 16.10 4.32
C GLY A 135 20.70 14.71 3.95
N GLY A 136 21.94 14.37 4.32
CA GLY A 136 22.56 13.08 3.99
C GLY A 136 21.79 11.88 4.55
N LEU A 137 21.38 11.97 5.83
CA LEU A 137 20.60 10.93 6.50
C LEU A 137 19.26 10.68 5.80
N VAL A 138 18.45 11.72 5.63
CA VAL A 138 17.11 11.59 5.01
C VAL A 138 17.20 11.11 3.57
N ARG A 139 18.17 11.59 2.78
CA ARG A 139 18.41 11.12 1.40
C ARG A 139 18.72 9.62 1.38
N SER A 140 19.56 9.15 2.30
CA SER A 140 19.90 7.71 2.41
C SER A 140 18.68 6.86 2.77
N HIS A 141 17.88 7.30 3.75
CA HIS A 141 16.66 6.61 4.16
C HIS A 141 15.62 6.56 3.03
N LEU A 142 15.32 7.70 2.41
CA LEU A 142 14.37 7.79 1.30
C LEU A 142 14.83 6.95 0.11
N TYR A 143 16.12 7.01 -0.24
CA TYR A 143 16.66 6.24 -1.36
C TYR A 143 16.41 4.75 -1.19
N TYR A 144 16.89 4.16 -0.09
CA TYR A 144 16.75 2.72 0.11
C TYR A 144 15.30 2.30 0.29
N PHE A 145 14.50 3.09 1.01
CA PHE A 145 13.10 2.79 1.25
C PHE A 145 12.28 2.81 -0.04
N ILE A 146 12.36 3.89 -0.82
CA ILE A 146 11.58 4.04 -2.05
C ILE A 146 12.07 3.04 -3.11
N MET A 147 13.37 2.77 -3.20
CA MET A 147 13.87 1.74 -4.12
C MET A 147 13.39 0.33 -3.75
N ASP A 148 13.27 0.02 -2.46
CA ASP A 148 12.69 -1.25 -2.01
C ASP A 148 11.19 -1.33 -2.31
N PHE A 149 10.47 -0.22 -2.16
CA PHE A 149 9.06 -0.11 -2.51
C PHE A 149 8.80 -0.22 -4.01
N LEU A 150 9.57 0.48 -4.85
CA LEU A 150 9.42 0.43 -6.32
C LEU A 150 9.71 -0.97 -6.88
N ARG A 151 10.49 -1.78 -6.18
CA ARG A 151 10.69 -3.19 -6.54
C ARG A 151 9.39 -4.00 -6.46
N ASP A 152 8.46 -3.66 -5.58
CA ASP A 152 7.15 -4.33 -5.53
C ASP A 152 6.30 -4.08 -6.79
N PHE A 153 6.55 -2.98 -7.51
CA PHE A 153 5.89 -2.68 -8.79
C PHE A 153 6.62 -3.23 -10.02
N SER A 154 7.82 -3.77 -9.85
CA SER A 154 8.67 -4.16 -10.98
C SER A 154 8.29 -5.56 -11.48
N ILE A 155 7.79 -5.65 -12.73
CA ILE A 155 7.64 -6.93 -13.43
C ILE A 155 8.67 -6.98 -14.56
N GLY A 156 9.73 -7.78 -14.36
CA GLY A 156 10.86 -7.80 -15.27
C GLY A 156 11.61 -6.47 -15.24
N LYS A 157 11.66 -5.76 -16.37
CA LYS A 157 12.31 -4.45 -16.49
C LYS A 157 11.33 -3.26 -16.45
N LYS A 158 10.01 -3.50 -16.37
CA LYS A 158 9.00 -2.44 -16.45
C LYS A 158 8.29 -2.28 -15.11
N LEU A 159 8.15 -1.03 -14.67
CA LEU A 159 7.30 -0.68 -13.53
C LEU A 159 5.83 -0.73 -13.93
N GLN A 160 5.02 -1.48 -13.18
CA GLN A 160 3.58 -1.58 -13.38
C GLN A 160 2.85 -0.73 -12.35
N LEU A 161 2.64 0.55 -12.67
CA LEU A 161 1.79 1.44 -11.88
C LEU A 161 0.30 1.13 -12.07
N PRO A 162 -0.58 1.59 -11.15
CA PRO A 162 -2.03 1.45 -11.28
C PRO A 162 -2.55 2.03 -12.59
N ASN A 163 -3.19 1.20 -13.40
CA ASN A 163 -3.81 1.59 -14.67
C ASN A 163 -5.23 1.04 -14.78
N PHE A 164 -5.90 1.30 -15.91
CA PHE A 164 -7.27 0.88 -16.18
C PHE A 164 -7.56 -0.62 -15.98
N ARG A 165 -6.55 -1.51 -15.99
CA ARG A 165 -6.74 -2.94 -15.72
C ARG A 165 -7.03 -3.23 -14.24
N GLY A 166 -6.58 -2.33 -13.36
CA GLY A 166 -6.81 -2.39 -11.91
C GLY A 166 -8.10 -1.71 -11.45
N SER A 167 -8.99 -1.29 -12.36
CA SER A 167 -10.14 -0.46 -11.99
C SER A 167 -11.17 -1.13 -11.05
N LEU A 168 -11.19 -2.47 -10.92
CA LEU A 168 -11.97 -3.19 -9.90
C LEU A 168 -11.15 -3.52 -8.64
N LYS A 169 -10.10 -2.75 -8.36
CA LYS A 169 -9.30 -2.81 -7.13
C LYS A 169 -9.15 -1.40 -6.59
N GLU A 170 -9.15 -1.27 -5.27
CA GLU A 170 -8.82 -0.02 -4.58
C GLU A 170 -7.51 -0.19 -3.80
N GLN A 171 -6.54 0.69 -4.04
CA GLN A 171 -5.34 0.78 -3.21
C GLN A 171 -5.65 1.55 -1.92
N GLY A 172 -4.85 1.36 -0.87
CA GLY A 172 -5.11 2.03 0.40
C GLY A 172 -6.40 1.57 1.09
N THR A 173 -6.78 0.29 0.92
CA THR A 173 -7.94 -0.29 1.60
C THR A 173 -7.63 -1.64 2.25
N LEU A 174 -8.36 -1.91 3.33
CA LEU A 174 -8.37 -3.15 4.09
C LEU A 174 -9.31 -4.16 3.43
N GLN A 175 -8.80 -5.36 3.17
CA GLN A 175 -9.64 -6.47 2.70
C GLN A 175 -10.08 -7.31 3.90
N MET A 176 -11.33 -7.11 4.34
CA MET A 176 -11.88 -7.82 5.49
C MET A 176 -12.35 -9.23 5.11
N LEU A 177 -12.08 -10.21 5.97
CA LEU A 177 -12.67 -11.54 5.90
C LEU A 177 -14.11 -11.51 6.44
N THR A 178 -15.07 -11.98 5.66
CA THR A 178 -16.42 -12.25 6.19
C THR A 178 -16.36 -13.44 7.13
N VAL A 179 -16.51 -13.20 8.43
CA VAL A 179 -16.49 -14.24 9.47
C VAL A 179 -17.88 -14.55 9.99
N GLY A 180 -18.17 -15.84 10.19
CA GLY A 180 -19.38 -16.27 10.89
C GLY A 180 -19.34 -15.89 12.37
N ARG A 181 -20.52 -15.77 13.00
CA ARG A 181 -20.68 -15.33 14.41
C ARG A 181 -19.79 -16.12 15.38
N GLU A 182 -19.74 -17.43 15.24
CA GLU A 182 -18.92 -18.29 16.12
C GLU A 182 -17.43 -18.06 15.97
N ALA A 183 -16.95 -17.82 14.74
CA ALA A 183 -15.54 -17.51 14.49
C ALA A 183 -15.19 -16.12 15.03
N ALA A 184 -16.08 -15.14 14.85
CA ALA A 184 -15.91 -13.79 15.38
C ALA A 184 -15.78 -13.79 16.92
N ILE A 185 -16.58 -14.58 17.64
CA ILE A 185 -16.50 -14.72 19.10
C ILE A 185 -15.15 -15.32 19.52
N GLU A 186 -14.67 -16.35 18.81
CA GLU A 186 -13.36 -16.94 19.14
C GLU A 186 -12.21 -15.97 18.92
N VAL A 187 -12.25 -15.21 17.82
CA VAL A 187 -11.27 -14.17 17.49
C VAL A 187 -11.28 -13.10 18.57
N GLN A 188 -12.44 -12.60 18.95
CA GLN A 188 -12.55 -11.58 20.00
C GLN A 188 -11.97 -12.09 21.33
N SER A 189 -12.30 -13.33 21.68
CA SER A 189 -11.79 -13.93 22.90
C SER A 189 -10.28 -14.26 22.81
N LEU A 190 -9.71 -14.43 21.61
CA LEU A 190 -8.25 -14.48 21.40
C LEU A 190 -7.61 -13.11 21.64
N VAL A 191 -8.19 -12.04 21.11
CA VAL A 191 -7.72 -10.66 21.33
C VAL A 191 -7.65 -10.36 22.84
N THR A 192 -8.70 -10.69 23.59
CA THR A 192 -8.71 -10.48 25.05
C THR A 192 -7.61 -11.25 25.79
N VAL A 193 -7.31 -12.49 25.37
CA VAL A 193 -6.22 -13.28 25.97
C VAL A 193 -4.86 -12.66 25.64
N LEU A 194 -4.66 -12.20 24.41
CA LEU A 194 -3.43 -11.52 23.99
C LEU A 194 -3.20 -10.23 24.78
N GLU A 195 -4.24 -9.42 24.93
CA GLU A 195 -4.19 -8.18 25.71
C GLU A 195 -3.85 -8.48 27.18
N SER A 196 -4.42 -9.53 27.76
CA SER A 196 -4.10 -9.93 29.15
C SER A 196 -2.64 -10.38 29.36
N CYS A 197 -1.95 -10.85 28.31
CA CYS A 197 -0.54 -11.26 28.41
C CYS A 197 0.40 -10.06 28.57
N VAL A 198 0.02 -8.88 28.07
CA VAL A 198 0.84 -7.66 28.16
C VAL A 198 0.64 -6.92 29.50
N GLY A 199 -0.33 -7.35 30.30
CA GLY A 199 -0.64 -6.78 31.61
C GLY A 199 -1.55 -5.54 31.49
N ASN A 200 -1.26 -4.50 32.28
CA ASN A 200 -2.08 -3.28 32.33
C ASN A 200 -1.73 -2.26 31.23
N THR A 201 -0.72 -2.54 30.41
CA THR A 201 -0.29 -1.63 29.34
C THR A 201 -1.22 -1.77 28.14
N GLN A 202 -1.60 -0.64 27.55
CA GLN A 202 -2.32 -0.65 26.29
C GLN A 202 -1.45 -1.31 25.20
N CYS A 203 -2.00 -2.32 24.55
CA CYS A 203 -1.39 -2.98 23.40
C CYS A 203 -2.38 -3.05 22.25
N TYR A 204 -1.86 -3.18 21.04
CA TYR A 204 -2.67 -3.26 19.84
C TYR A 204 -2.51 -4.59 19.15
N THR A 205 -3.59 -5.09 18.56
CA THR A 205 -3.63 -6.37 17.88
C THR A 205 -4.18 -6.23 16.47
N MET A 206 -3.64 -7.03 15.57
CA MET A 206 -4.18 -7.25 14.24
C MET A 206 -4.16 -8.75 13.95
N THR A 207 -5.33 -9.32 13.70
CA THR A 207 -5.49 -10.73 13.32
C THR A 207 -5.83 -10.81 11.85
N MET A 208 -5.05 -11.58 11.11
CA MET A 208 -5.21 -11.81 9.68
C MET A 208 -5.30 -13.30 9.39
N PHE A 209 -6.05 -13.65 8.34
CA PHE A 209 -6.11 -15.00 7.82
C PHE A 209 -5.84 -14.96 6.32
N GLN A 210 -4.79 -15.65 5.87
CA GLN A 210 -4.15 -15.42 4.58
C GLN A 210 -3.73 -13.94 4.47
N ASP A 211 -4.19 -13.25 3.43
CA ASP A 211 -3.97 -11.80 3.23
C ASP A 211 -5.21 -10.97 3.57
N LEU A 212 -6.15 -11.52 4.35
CA LEU A 212 -7.38 -10.83 4.75
C LEU A 212 -7.37 -10.45 6.23
N LEU A 213 -7.85 -9.25 6.53
CA LEU A 213 -8.02 -8.75 7.88
C LEU A 213 -9.24 -9.40 8.55
N VAL A 214 -9.07 -9.90 9.76
CA VAL A 214 -10.14 -10.51 10.55
C VAL A 214 -10.59 -9.59 11.67
N SER A 215 -9.63 -9.07 12.43
CA SER A 215 -9.89 -8.11 13.50
C SER A 215 -8.70 -7.19 13.71
N THR A 216 -8.97 -5.98 14.20
CA THR A 216 -7.95 -5.06 14.70
C THR A 216 -8.57 -4.10 15.72
N ASN A 217 -7.76 -3.64 16.66
CA ASN A 217 -8.09 -2.56 17.60
C ASN A 217 -7.28 -1.28 17.33
N LEU A 218 -6.58 -1.20 16.19
CA LEU A 218 -5.81 -0.04 15.74
C LEU A 218 -6.74 1.05 15.18
N SER A 219 -6.20 2.27 15.09
CA SER A 219 -6.83 3.35 14.33
C SER A 219 -6.99 2.95 12.86
N PRO A 220 -7.93 3.52 12.08
CA PRO A 220 -8.09 3.17 10.67
C PRO A 220 -6.81 3.36 9.84
N ILE A 221 -6.07 4.45 10.08
CA ILE A 221 -4.82 4.77 9.36
C ILE A 221 -3.70 3.78 9.74
N ASP A 222 -3.53 3.51 11.04
CA ASP A 222 -2.51 2.57 11.50
C ASP A 222 -2.82 1.13 11.09
N SER A 223 -4.12 0.77 11.09
CA SER A 223 -4.60 -0.51 10.57
C SER A 223 -4.24 -0.66 9.10
N LEU A 224 -4.45 0.38 8.29
CA LEU A 224 -4.14 0.34 6.87
C LEU A 224 -2.64 0.16 6.64
N ASN A 225 -1.79 0.96 7.28
CA ASN A 225 -0.33 0.88 7.11
C ASN A 225 0.22 -0.48 7.55
N LEU A 226 -0.21 -0.98 8.71
CA LEU A 226 0.24 -2.27 9.21
C LEU A 226 -0.28 -3.44 8.35
N PHE A 227 -1.53 -3.38 7.91
CA PHE A 227 -2.11 -4.40 7.02
C PHE A 227 -1.35 -4.45 5.70
N THR A 228 -1.11 -3.29 5.07
CA THR A 228 -0.33 -3.18 3.83
C THR A 228 1.05 -3.79 4.00
N TYR A 229 1.78 -3.42 5.05
CA TYR A 229 3.09 -4.01 5.32
C TYR A 229 3.02 -5.51 5.60
N ALA A 230 2.00 -5.97 6.33
CA ALA A 230 1.82 -7.38 6.63
C ALA A 230 1.61 -8.21 5.36
N VAL A 231 0.73 -7.77 4.46
CA VAL A 231 0.52 -8.42 3.15
C VAL A 231 1.78 -8.40 2.29
N LEU A 232 2.57 -7.32 2.37
CA LEU A 232 3.81 -7.20 1.61
C LEU A 232 4.94 -8.10 2.13
N ARG A 233 5.05 -8.32 3.44
CA ARG A 233 6.27 -8.90 4.06
C ARG A 233 6.03 -9.96 5.13
N LEU A 234 4.89 -9.95 5.81
CA LEU A 234 4.68 -10.77 7.01
C LEU A 234 3.80 -11.99 6.77
N THR A 235 2.79 -11.96 5.89
CA THR A 235 1.82 -13.07 5.74
C THR A 235 2.49 -14.35 5.23
N PRO A 236 1.87 -15.54 5.41
CA PRO A 236 2.45 -16.79 4.95
C PRO A 236 2.72 -16.76 3.45
N LEU A 237 1.80 -16.17 2.67
CA LEU A 237 1.97 -15.99 1.23
C LEU A 237 3.20 -15.14 0.88
N ALA A 238 3.43 -14.04 1.62
CA ALA A 238 4.62 -13.21 1.47
C ALA A 238 5.92 -13.98 1.76
N LEU A 239 5.92 -14.85 2.77
CA LEU A 239 7.09 -15.66 3.15
C LEU A 239 7.37 -16.80 2.17
N PHE A 240 6.34 -17.51 1.68
CA PHE A 240 6.51 -18.66 0.80
C PHE A 240 6.90 -18.28 -0.63
N HIS A 241 6.42 -17.15 -1.15
CA HIS A 241 6.60 -16.82 -2.57
C HIS A 241 7.73 -15.84 -2.86
N GLY A 242 8.40 -15.26 -1.85
CA GLY A 242 9.51 -14.31 -2.05
C GLY A 242 9.20 -13.15 -3.01
N ALA A 243 7.92 -12.86 -3.25
CA ALA A 243 7.45 -12.09 -4.39
C ALA A 243 6.46 -11.01 -3.98
N SER A 244 6.62 -9.85 -4.64
CA SER A 244 5.75 -8.68 -4.67
C SER A 244 4.25 -9.03 -4.70
N SER A 245 3.57 -8.81 -3.58
CA SER A 245 2.10 -8.91 -3.49
C SER A 245 1.36 -7.93 -4.43
N TRP A 246 2.10 -6.95 -4.97
CA TRP A 246 1.57 -5.97 -5.91
C TRP A 246 1.45 -6.47 -7.35
N SER A 247 2.20 -7.51 -7.73
CA SER A 247 2.09 -8.16 -9.03
C SER A 247 1.17 -9.38 -8.98
N HIS A 248 -0.13 -9.20 -8.71
CA HIS A 248 -1.10 -10.31 -8.78
C HIS A 248 -1.67 -10.58 -10.18
N SER A 249 -0.90 -10.25 -11.23
CA SER A 249 -1.09 -10.84 -12.55
C SER A 249 -0.09 -11.97 -12.75
N ARG A 250 -0.28 -13.09 -12.04
CA ARG A 250 0.26 -14.38 -12.43
C ARG A 250 -0.86 -15.40 -12.44
N LYS A 251 -0.97 -16.13 -13.56
CA LYS A 251 -1.78 -17.35 -13.65
C LYS A 251 -1.32 -18.29 -12.53
N THR A 252 -2.22 -18.60 -11.60
CA THR A 252 -2.06 -19.71 -10.66
C THR A 252 -2.37 -21.00 -11.39
N ASP A 253 -1.35 -21.68 -11.89
CA ASP A 253 -1.45 -23.11 -12.20
C ASP A 253 -0.98 -23.91 -10.98
N THR A 254 -1.93 -24.69 -10.44
CA THR A 254 -1.75 -25.94 -9.68
C THR A 254 -1.64 -25.89 -8.14
N ALA A 255 -2.68 -26.49 -7.55
CA ALA A 255 -2.76 -27.32 -6.35
C ALA A 255 -1.71 -27.15 -5.24
N CYS A 256 -2.21 -26.78 -4.06
CA CYS A 256 -1.60 -27.08 -2.77
C CYS A 256 -1.29 -28.58 -2.63
N ASN A 257 -0.02 -28.96 -2.73
CA ASN A 257 0.50 -30.20 -2.17
C ASN A 257 1.84 -29.96 -1.49
N THR A 258 1.84 -30.16 -0.18
CA THR A 258 2.83 -30.84 0.67
C THR A 258 4.33 -30.64 0.41
N TYR A 259 5.00 -30.13 1.46
CA TYR A 259 6.43 -30.27 1.79
C TYR A 259 7.34 -31.01 0.78
N ALA A 260 8.30 -30.30 0.18
CA ALA A 260 9.72 -30.66 0.10
C ALA A 260 10.52 -29.64 -0.73
N GLY A 261 11.74 -29.32 -0.28
CA GLY A 261 12.84 -28.88 -1.14
C GLY A 261 12.99 -27.37 -1.36
N ALA A 262 13.71 -26.71 -0.45
CA ALA A 262 14.33 -25.42 -0.74
C ALA A 262 15.33 -25.59 -1.90
N LEU A 263 14.97 -25.12 -3.09
CA LEU A 263 15.91 -24.92 -4.18
C LEU A 263 16.52 -23.52 -4.02
N LEU A 264 17.81 -23.51 -3.68
CA LEU A 264 18.67 -22.34 -3.63
C LEU A 264 18.62 -21.59 -4.97
N LEU A 265 18.00 -20.41 -4.98
CA LEU A 265 18.28 -19.39 -6.00
C LEU A 265 19.40 -18.51 -5.48
N SER A 266 20.57 -18.68 -6.09
CA SER A 266 21.77 -17.91 -5.86
C SER A 266 21.48 -16.40 -5.92
N SER A 267 21.59 -15.71 -4.80
CA SER A 267 21.67 -14.26 -4.75
C SER A 267 23.02 -13.83 -5.30
N GLY A 268 23.06 -13.49 -6.59
CA GLY A 268 24.18 -12.76 -7.15
C GLY A 268 24.26 -11.40 -6.46
N SER A 269 25.26 -11.19 -5.60
CA SER A 269 25.61 -9.87 -5.11
C SER A 269 26.15 -9.06 -6.28
N ALA A 270 25.28 -8.32 -6.95
CA ALA A 270 25.68 -7.28 -7.87
C ALA A 270 26.43 -6.21 -7.06
N MET A 271 27.75 -6.18 -7.23
CA MET A 271 28.61 -5.09 -6.79
C MET A 271 28.09 -3.76 -7.32
N ASP A 272 27.86 -2.81 -6.42
CA ASP A 272 27.53 -1.42 -6.70
C ASP A 272 28.64 -0.75 -7.53
N PRO A 273 28.34 -0.16 -8.71
CA PRO A 273 29.23 0.75 -9.38
C PRO A 273 28.82 2.21 -9.09
N TYR A 274 29.71 2.93 -8.42
CA TYR A 274 29.95 4.38 -8.55
C TYR A 274 28.88 5.39 -8.08
N TYR A 275 28.93 5.73 -6.77
CA TYR A 275 28.91 7.13 -6.32
C TYR A 275 30.33 7.50 -5.86
N ASN A 276 31.21 7.80 -6.83
CA ASN A 276 32.49 8.48 -6.57
C ASN A 276 32.45 9.83 -7.28
N SER A 277 31.80 10.81 -6.67
CA SER A 277 32.20 12.19 -6.87
C SER A 277 33.49 12.41 -6.08
N ARG A 278 34.52 12.95 -6.75
CA ARG A 278 35.79 13.33 -6.12
C ARG A 278 35.55 14.48 -5.15
N ASP A 279 35.28 14.16 -3.90
CA ASP A 279 35.54 15.07 -2.78
C ASP A 279 36.82 14.64 -2.09
N THR A 280 37.89 15.40 -2.32
CA THR A 280 39.13 15.31 -1.55
C THR A 280 38.94 15.97 -0.19
N SER A 281 38.29 15.28 0.75
CA SER A 281 38.43 15.53 2.19
C SER A 281 38.17 14.25 2.98
N PRO A 282 38.91 13.97 4.08
CA PRO A 282 38.78 12.71 4.82
C PRO A 282 37.60 12.80 5.79
N LEU A 283 36.37 12.85 5.27
CA LEU A 283 35.18 12.78 6.10
C LEU A 283 34.79 11.32 6.30
N ARG A 284 34.76 10.89 7.57
CA ARG A 284 34.29 9.60 8.06
C ARG A 284 33.13 9.06 7.19
N ARG A 285 33.25 7.84 6.69
CA ARG A 285 32.08 7.03 6.28
C ARG A 285 31.19 6.87 7.51
N HIS A 286 30.25 7.78 7.71
CA HIS A 286 29.16 7.63 8.65
C HIS A 286 28.24 6.55 8.08
N SER A 287 28.58 5.28 8.31
CA SER A 287 27.71 4.15 8.00
C SER A 287 26.58 4.17 9.02
N TYR A 288 25.57 5.00 8.80
CA TYR A 288 24.37 5.02 9.62
C TYR A 288 23.74 3.61 9.58
N PRO A 289 23.38 3.00 10.72
CA PRO A 289 22.64 1.75 10.72
C PRO A 289 21.28 1.98 10.06
N LEU A 290 21.17 1.56 8.79
CA LEU A 290 20.01 1.79 7.93
C LEU A 290 19.06 0.59 8.01
N VAL A 291 17.94 0.80 8.70
CA VAL A 291 16.84 -0.16 8.72
C VAL A 291 16.15 -0.15 7.35
N ARG A 292 16.05 -1.31 6.69
CA ARG A 292 15.40 -1.46 5.38
C ARG A 292 14.21 -2.42 5.46
N PRO A 293 13.06 -1.96 5.99
CA PRO A 293 11.91 -2.81 6.33
C PRO A 293 11.26 -3.50 5.12
N LEU A 294 11.37 -2.88 3.94
CA LEU A 294 10.75 -3.39 2.71
C LEU A 294 11.62 -4.37 1.95
N GLN A 295 12.74 -4.86 2.49
CA GLN A 295 13.51 -5.91 1.80
C GLN A 295 12.75 -7.24 1.71
N HIS A 296 12.76 -7.86 0.53
CA HIS A 296 12.21 -9.19 0.33
C HIS A 296 13.04 -10.27 1.03
N SER A 297 12.39 -11.37 1.41
CA SER A 297 13.03 -12.58 1.93
C SER A 297 13.89 -12.38 3.18
N LYS A 298 13.63 -11.31 3.93
CA LYS A 298 14.32 -10.98 5.20
C LYS A 298 13.58 -11.44 6.46
N TRP A 299 12.34 -11.86 6.31
CA TRP A 299 11.55 -12.44 7.38
C TRP A 299 11.58 -13.96 7.29
N SER A 300 11.64 -14.62 8.44
CA SER A 300 11.57 -16.07 8.54
C SER A 300 10.81 -16.50 9.78
N LYS A 301 10.17 -17.67 9.71
CA LYS A 301 9.40 -18.22 10.81
C LYS A 301 10.33 -18.91 11.83
N GLY A 302 10.29 -18.43 13.06
CA GLY A 302 10.96 -19.02 14.21
C GLY A 302 10.34 -20.35 14.66
N LYS A 303 11.08 -21.10 15.49
CA LYS A 303 10.63 -22.40 16.04
C LYS A 303 9.42 -22.25 16.99
N ASP A 304 9.31 -21.09 17.61
CA ASP A 304 8.25 -20.68 18.52
C ASP A 304 7.01 -20.15 17.79
N GLY A 305 7.03 -20.11 16.45
CA GLY A 305 5.95 -19.60 15.62
C GLY A 305 5.97 -18.08 15.41
N PHE A 306 6.83 -17.34 16.12
CA PHE A 306 7.04 -15.92 15.89
C PHE A 306 7.93 -15.69 14.66
N LEU A 307 7.70 -14.57 13.98
CA LEU A 307 8.55 -14.13 12.89
C LEU A 307 9.81 -13.46 13.41
N THR A 308 10.91 -13.70 12.71
CA THR A 308 12.24 -13.21 13.03
C THR A 308 12.85 -12.55 11.80
N THR A 309 13.68 -11.52 12.01
CA THR A 309 14.34 -10.78 10.95
C THR A 309 15.62 -10.14 11.45
N ASP A 310 16.59 -9.94 10.55
CA ASP A 310 17.86 -9.25 10.80
C ASP A 310 17.84 -7.77 10.39
N ILE A 311 16.72 -7.25 9.90
CA ILE A 311 16.61 -5.91 9.31
C ILE A 311 16.96 -4.78 10.30
N TRP A 312 16.59 -4.94 11.58
CA TRP A 312 16.88 -3.94 12.63
C TRP A 312 18.31 -4.09 13.20
N GLY A 313 19.08 -5.05 12.72
CA GLY A 313 20.42 -5.37 13.18
C GLY A 313 20.43 -6.43 14.29
N THR A 314 21.61 -6.61 14.85
CA THR A 314 21.89 -7.48 16.01
C THR A 314 22.47 -6.62 17.12
N GLU A 315 22.10 -6.89 18.37
CA GLU A 315 22.68 -6.16 19.51
C GLU A 315 24.21 -6.35 19.56
N VAL A 316 24.92 -5.31 20.02
CA VAL A 316 26.37 -5.34 20.20
C VAL A 316 26.71 -6.43 21.22
N ASN A 317 27.47 -7.45 20.81
CA ASN A 317 27.88 -8.63 21.58
C ASN A 317 26.83 -9.76 21.75
N SER A 318 25.71 -9.73 21.02
CA SER A 318 24.72 -10.81 20.99
C SER A 318 24.44 -11.27 19.56
N LEU A 319 24.20 -12.57 19.38
CA LEU A 319 23.74 -13.15 18.11
C LEU A 319 22.22 -12.99 17.91
N VAL A 320 21.52 -12.38 18.88
CA VAL A 320 20.07 -12.21 18.85
C VAL A 320 19.72 -10.96 18.01
N PRO A 321 18.88 -11.10 16.97
CA PRO A 321 18.38 -9.95 16.22
C PRO A 321 17.55 -9.04 17.12
N THR A 322 17.72 -7.73 16.96
CA THR A 322 16.90 -6.73 17.67
C THR A 322 15.45 -6.81 17.25
N CYS A 323 14.54 -6.66 18.20
CA CYS A 323 13.11 -6.71 17.97
C CYS A 323 12.67 -5.57 17.02
N PRO A 324 11.93 -5.89 15.95
CA PRO A 324 11.41 -4.89 15.03
C PRO A 324 10.54 -3.86 15.74
N THR A 325 10.66 -2.59 15.33
CA THR A 325 9.87 -1.49 15.89
C THR A 325 9.24 -0.64 14.80
N ILE A 326 8.03 -0.14 15.07
CA ILE A 326 7.28 0.78 14.21
C ILE A 326 6.75 1.97 15.02
N TRP A 327 6.36 3.04 14.34
CA TRP A 327 5.67 4.20 14.90
C TRP A 327 4.19 4.14 14.54
N LEU A 328 3.33 4.40 15.52
CA LEU A 328 1.91 4.63 15.26
C LEU A 328 1.69 6.09 14.90
N HIS A 329 0.92 6.35 13.85
CA HIS A 329 0.62 7.69 13.37
C HIS A 329 -0.27 8.46 14.35
N GLN A 330 -1.28 7.80 14.93
CA GLN A 330 -2.23 8.49 15.81
C GLN A 330 -1.63 8.87 17.17
N THR A 331 -0.82 7.99 17.76
CA THR A 331 -0.27 8.20 19.11
C THR A 331 1.15 8.74 19.11
N GLU A 332 1.81 8.74 17.95
CA GLU A 332 3.24 9.04 17.79
C GLU A 332 4.14 8.20 18.72
N GLU A 333 3.64 7.05 19.18
CA GLU A 333 4.37 6.16 20.06
C GLU A 333 5.11 5.07 19.27
N LYS A 334 6.31 4.75 19.74
CA LYS A 334 7.13 3.67 19.20
C LYS A 334 6.71 2.33 19.82
N MET A 335 6.39 1.37 18.95
CA MET A 335 5.89 0.05 19.30
C MET A 335 6.84 -1.06 18.85
N PHE A 336 6.99 -2.10 19.66
CA PHE A 336 7.54 -3.38 19.21
C PHE A 336 6.54 -4.12 18.33
N LEU A 337 7.02 -4.69 17.22
CA LEU A 337 6.23 -5.45 16.26
C LEU A 337 6.46 -6.96 16.46
N LEU A 338 5.48 -7.64 17.06
CA LEU A 338 5.52 -9.08 17.32
C LEU A 338 4.53 -9.80 16.42
N ALA A 339 5.01 -10.40 15.34
CA ALA A 339 4.18 -11.19 14.43
C ALA A 339 4.31 -12.69 14.75
N TYR A 340 3.19 -13.36 15.00
CA TYR A 340 3.08 -14.81 15.18
C TYR A 340 2.32 -15.42 14.00
N GLN A 341 2.74 -16.62 13.58
CA GLN A 341 2.11 -17.33 12.49
C GLN A 341 1.82 -18.80 12.78
N HIS A 342 0.61 -19.22 12.41
CA HIS A 342 0.22 -20.62 12.37
C HIS A 342 -0.65 -20.91 11.14
N ARG A 343 -0.14 -21.74 10.22
CA ARG A 343 -0.82 -22.05 8.95
C ARG A 343 -1.25 -20.76 8.23
N GLY A 344 -2.55 -20.57 7.99
CA GLY A 344 -3.10 -19.36 7.38
C GLY A 344 -3.25 -18.17 8.34
N LEU A 345 -3.17 -18.38 9.65
CA LEU A 345 -3.34 -17.32 10.65
C LEU A 345 -2.05 -16.52 10.87
N THR A 346 -2.14 -15.21 10.79
CA THR A 346 -1.11 -14.26 11.24
C THR A 346 -1.70 -13.37 12.32
N VAL A 347 -1.06 -13.35 13.49
CA VAL A 347 -1.44 -12.47 14.62
C VAL A 347 -0.29 -11.51 14.84
N ILE A 348 -0.56 -10.21 14.74
CA ILE A 348 0.39 -9.16 15.02
C ILE A 348 -0.01 -8.50 16.33
N LEU A 349 0.92 -8.46 17.28
CA LEU A 349 0.81 -7.75 18.55
C LEU A 349 1.80 -6.60 18.56
N LEU A 350 1.31 -5.41 18.89
CA LEU A 350 2.09 -4.20 19.08
C LEU A 350 2.11 -3.82 20.54
N VAL A 351 3.31 -3.65 21.09
CA VAL A 351 3.51 -3.32 22.49
C VAL A 351 4.41 -2.09 22.62
N PRO A 352 4.06 -1.10 23.47
CA PRO A 352 4.90 0.07 23.68
C PRO A 352 6.34 -0.29 24.02
N VAL A 353 7.30 0.39 23.38
CA VAL A 353 8.72 0.21 23.71
C VAL A 353 9.02 0.67 25.13
N SER A 354 8.23 1.63 25.64
CA SER A 354 8.30 2.16 27.00
C SER A 354 7.93 1.14 28.08
N SER A 355 7.16 0.09 27.76
CA SER A 355 6.60 -0.83 28.76
C SER A 355 7.39 -2.11 28.99
N ILE A 356 8.41 -2.39 28.17
CA ILE A 356 9.18 -3.64 28.23
C ILE A 356 10.67 -3.36 28.39
N SER A 357 11.31 -4.07 29.33
CA SER A 357 12.74 -3.99 29.62
C SER A 357 13.62 -4.68 28.56
N GLY A 358 13.61 -4.16 27.33
CA GLY A 358 14.44 -4.64 26.22
C GLY A 358 14.12 -6.06 25.74
N GLU A 359 15.08 -6.70 25.07
CA GLU A 359 14.90 -8.01 24.41
C GLU A 359 14.54 -9.15 25.38
N GLN A 360 15.07 -9.13 26.60
CA GLN A 360 14.75 -10.15 27.60
C GLN A 360 13.27 -10.09 28.00
N GLY A 361 12.71 -8.89 28.12
CA GLY A 361 11.29 -8.70 28.38
C GLY A 361 10.42 -9.18 27.21
N ILE A 362 10.87 -8.97 25.97
CA ILE A 362 10.20 -9.49 24.77
C ILE A 362 10.21 -11.02 24.75
N ALA A 363 11.32 -11.65 25.08
CA ALA A 363 11.41 -13.11 25.15
C ALA A 363 10.45 -13.69 26.19
N MET A 364 10.37 -13.08 27.37
CA MET A 364 9.40 -13.48 28.42
C MET A 364 7.96 -13.30 27.95
N LEU A 365 7.64 -12.18 27.28
CA LEU A 365 6.30 -11.94 26.74
C LEU A 365 5.93 -12.98 25.67
N LYS A 366 6.84 -13.29 24.74
CA LYS A 366 6.62 -14.34 23.73
C LYS A 366 6.30 -15.67 24.39
N GLN A 367 7.05 -16.03 25.44
CA GLN A 367 6.79 -17.25 26.20
C GLN A 367 5.39 -17.23 26.85
N GLN A 368 5.01 -16.14 27.50
CA GLN A 368 3.67 -16.00 28.11
C GLN A 368 2.54 -16.11 27.06
N ILE A 369 2.72 -15.53 25.88
CA ILE A 369 1.74 -15.64 24.78
C ILE A 369 1.62 -17.10 24.32
N ILE A 370 2.73 -17.82 24.19
CA ILE A 370 2.71 -19.23 23.78
C ILE A 370 1.99 -20.08 24.84
N GLU A 371 2.28 -19.87 26.12
CA GLU A 371 1.67 -20.63 27.21
C GLU A 371 0.15 -20.36 27.32
N ASN A 372 -0.29 -19.11 27.15
CA ASN A 372 -1.67 -18.71 27.40
C ASN A 372 -2.57 -18.69 26.15
N ALA A 373 -2.02 -18.38 24.97
CA ALA A 373 -2.82 -18.11 23.76
C ALA A 373 -2.67 -19.18 22.66
N SER A 374 -1.65 -20.05 22.69
CA SER A 374 -1.37 -21.00 21.59
C SER A 374 -2.55 -21.89 21.23
N LEU A 375 -3.17 -22.55 22.21
CA LEU A 375 -4.36 -23.39 21.99
C LEU A 375 -5.51 -22.60 21.36
N LYS A 376 -5.64 -21.32 21.71
CA LYS A 376 -6.70 -20.45 21.20
C LYS A 376 -6.42 -19.98 19.78
N MET A 377 -5.16 -19.68 19.46
CA MET A 377 -4.72 -19.42 18.08
C MET A 377 -4.99 -20.62 17.17
N LEU A 378 -4.72 -21.85 17.64
CA LEU A 378 -5.05 -23.07 16.88
C LEU A 378 -6.55 -23.20 16.60
N LYS A 379 -7.40 -22.98 17.62
CA LYS A 379 -8.86 -23.03 17.48
C LYS A 379 -9.38 -21.96 16.52
N VAL A 380 -8.84 -20.74 16.60
CA VAL A 380 -9.20 -19.64 15.70
C VAL A 380 -8.82 -19.99 14.26
N GLU A 381 -7.59 -20.47 14.04
CA GLU A 381 -7.16 -20.91 12.71
C GLU A 381 -8.09 -21.99 12.15
N GLU A 382 -8.44 -23.00 12.95
CA GLU A 382 -9.32 -24.08 12.52
C GLU A 382 -10.72 -23.57 12.16
N LYS A 383 -11.32 -22.70 12.99
CA LYS A 383 -12.66 -22.15 12.69
C LYS A 383 -12.64 -21.27 11.45
N LEU A 384 -11.61 -20.44 11.27
CA LEU A 384 -11.47 -19.58 10.09
C LEU A 384 -11.26 -20.44 8.83
N SER A 385 -10.41 -21.46 8.90
CA SER A 385 -10.16 -22.40 7.80
C SER A 385 -11.43 -23.16 7.38
N ARG A 386 -12.29 -23.57 8.32
CA ARG A 386 -13.58 -24.22 8.01
C ARG A 386 -14.57 -23.28 7.31
N GLY A 387 -14.57 -21.99 7.66
CA GLY A 387 -15.42 -20.98 7.05
C GLY A 387 -14.86 -20.34 5.79
N TRP A 388 -13.62 -20.68 5.41
CA TRP A 388 -12.92 -20.04 4.30
C TRP A 388 -13.41 -20.58 2.96
N GLY A 389 -14.06 -19.71 2.17
CA GLY A 389 -14.56 -20.02 0.83
C GLY A 389 -13.48 -20.12 -0.26
N GLY A 390 -12.19 -20.08 0.10
CA GLY A 390 -11.06 -20.09 -0.82
C GLY A 390 -10.86 -18.77 -1.58
N GLU A 391 -10.00 -18.78 -2.59
CA GLU A 391 -9.68 -17.60 -3.42
C GLU A 391 -10.90 -16.99 -4.14
N ASN A 392 -11.97 -17.77 -4.28
CA ASN A 392 -13.22 -17.34 -4.91
C ASN A 392 -14.32 -16.99 -3.89
N ALA A 393 -13.99 -16.80 -2.61
CA ALA A 393 -14.97 -16.52 -1.55
C ALA A 393 -15.89 -15.33 -1.85
N TYR A 394 -15.40 -14.33 -2.59
CA TYR A 394 -16.16 -13.14 -2.98
C TYR A 394 -16.65 -13.17 -4.43
N HIS A 395 -16.65 -14.34 -5.07
CA HIS A 395 -17.22 -14.47 -6.39
C HIS A 395 -18.76 -14.47 -6.31
N VAL A 396 -19.38 -13.50 -6.97
CA VAL A 396 -20.82 -13.51 -7.23
C VAL A 396 -21.05 -13.81 -8.70
N SER A 397 -21.78 -14.88 -8.99
CA SER A 397 -22.06 -15.31 -10.38
C SER A 397 -22.82 -14.22 -11.13
N GLY A 398 -22.37 -13.91 -12.35
CA GLY A 398 -22.96 -12.86 -13.20
C GLY A 398 -22.46 -11.44 -12.94
N TYR A 399 -21.78 -11.18 -11.81
CA TYR A 399 -21.34 -9.82 -11.44
C TYR A 399 -19.83 -9.68 -11.47
N ARG A 400 -19.37 -8.49 -11.84
CA ARG A 400 -18.01 -8.01 -11.61
C ARG A 400 -18.13 -6.68 -10.91
N TYR A 401 -17.59 -6.61 -9.70
CA TYR A 401 -17.86 -5.50 -8.81
C TYR A 401 -16.69 -5.15 -7.92
N LEU A 402 -16.74 -3.94 -7.39
CA LEU A 402 -15.93 -3.44 -6.29
C LEU A 402 -16.85 -2.67 -5.34
N LEU A 403 -16.75 -3.00 -4.06
CA LEU A 403 -17.34 -2.27 -2.95
C LEU A 403 -16.23 -1.55 -2.21
N VAL A 404 -16.44 -0.28 -1.88
CA VAL A 404 -15.55 0.53 -1.05
C VAL A 404 -16.37 1.20 0.04
N ASP A 405 -15.93 1.06 1.28
CA ASP A 405 -16.41 1.83 2.43
C ASP A 405 -15.34 2.87 2.74
N GLY A 406 -15.58 4.12 2.31
CA GLY A 406 -14.61 5.20 2.39
C GLY A 406 -14.29 5.60 3.83
N ASP A 407 -15.29 5.55 4.71
CA ASP A 407 -15.15 5.91 6.13
C ASP A 407 -14.23 4.95 6.88
N ARG A 408 -14.31 3.66 6.53
CA ARG A 408 -13.57 2.59 7.21
C ARG A 408 -12.34 2.13 6.45
N TYR A 409 -12.09 2.68 5.26
CA TYR A 409 -11.05 2.21 4.33
C TYR A 409 -11.17 0.72 4.01
N ILE A 410 -12.38 0.17 3.93
CA ILE A 410 -12.58 -1.26 3.65
C ILE A 410 -12.97 -1.44 2.19
N SER A 411 -12.42 -2.45 1.52
CA SER A 411 -12.88 -2.82 0.19
C SER A 411 -13.17 -4.31 0.04
N ARG A 412 -14.05 -4.62 -0.90
CA ARG A 412 -14.36 -5.99 -1.33
C ARG A 412 -14.56 -6.01 -2.83
N ALA A 413 -13.82 -6.84 -3.54
CA ALA A 413 -13.88 -6.94 -4.99
C ALA A 413 -14.16 -8.36 -5.46
N SER A 414 -14.59 -8.46 -6.72
CA SER A 414 -14.58 -9.73 -7.44
C SER A 414 -13.15 -10.30 -7.52
N PRO A 415 -12.97 -11.64 -7.43
CA PRO A 415 -11.63 -12.25 -7.48
C PRO A 415 -10.87 -11.90 -8.77
N PRO A 416 -9.54 -11.72 -8.73
CA PRO A 416 -8.74 -11.29 -9.89
C PRO A 416 -8.94 -12.15 -11.13
N GLY A 417 -8.95 -13.49 -10.99
CA GLY A 417 -9.18 -14.41 -12.11
C GLY A 417 -10.58 -14.30 -12.74
N LYS A 418 -11.55 -13.69 -12.05
CA LYS A 418 -12.86 -13.34 -12.60
C LYS A 418 -12.81 -11.98 -13.28
N VAL A 419 -12.08 -11.01 -12.74
CA VAL A 419 -11.90 -9.68 -13.35
C VAL A 419 -11.18 -9.77 -14.69
N THR A 420 -10.21 -10.69 -14.85
CA THR A 420 -9.50 -10.92 -16.12
C THR A 420 -10.39 -11.41 -17.26
N THR A 421 -11.64 -11.80 -16.99
CA THR A 421 -12.60 -12.16 -18.05
C THR A 421 -13.25 -10.96 -18.71
N LEU A 422 -13.10 -9.75 -18.16
CA LEU A 422 -13.63 -8.52 -18.75
C LEU A 422 -12.83 -8.14 -20.00
N THR A 423 -13.55 -7.62 -21.00
CA THR A 423 -12.94 -7.06 -22.21
C THR A 423 -12.15 -5.78 -21.91
N LYS A 424 -11.19 -5.45 -22.78
CA LYS A 424 -10.38 -4.22 -22.67
C LYS A 424 -11.27 -2.98 -22.68
N GLU A 425 -12.30 -2.98 -23.52
CA GLU A 425 -13.26 -1.89 -23.68
C GLU A 425 -14.05 -1.64 -22.40
N SER A 426 -14.51 -2.69 -21.71
CA SER A 426 -15.17 -2.57 -20.41
C SER A 426 -14.25 -2.01 -19.34
N LEU A 427 -12.99 -2.47 -19.27
CA LEU A 427 -12.03 -1.97 -18.28
C LEU A 427 -11.68 -0.49 -18.51
N ILE A 428 -11.56 -0.06 -19.77
CA ILE A 428 -11.35 1.35 -20.13
C ILE A 428 -12.56 2.20 -19.74
N ALA A 429 -13.78 1.74 -20.08
CA ALA A 429 -15.00 2.44 -19.68
C ALA A 429 -15.12 2.52 -18.15
N LEU A 430 -14.65 1.50 -17.43
CA LEU A 430 -14.65 1.49 -15.97
C LEU A 430 -13.66 2.50 -15.40
N SER A 431 -12.47 2.63 -15.99
CA SER A 431 -11.52 3.70 -15.60
C SER A 431 -12.16 5.07 -15.72
N LYS A 432 -12.87 5.32 -16.83
CA LYS A 432 -13.60 6.59 -17.02
C LYS A 432 -14.71 6.78 -16.00
N LEU A 433 -15.52 5.75 -15.72
CA LEU A 433 -16.54 5.82 -14.68
C LEU A 433 -15.92 6.21 -13.32
N ARG A 434 -14.78 5.61 -13.00
CA ARG A 434 -14.05 5.91 -11.77
C ARG A 434 -13.54 7.35 -11.75
N GLU A 435 -12.98 7.85 -12.86
CA GLU A 435 -12.52 9.24 -13.00
C GLU A 435 -13.67 10.27 -12.84
N GLU A 436 -14.87 9.97 -13.36
CA GLU A 436 -16.06 10.81 -13.15
C GLU A 436 -16.47 10.83 -11.67
N VAL A 437 -16.44 9.68 -11.00
CA VAL A 437 -16.71 9.60 -9.56
C VAL A 437 -15.67 10.37 -8.75
N ASP A 438 -14.38 10.20 -9.06
CA ASP A 438 -13.29 10.90 -8.40
C ASP A 438 -13.46 12.43 -8.53
N SER A 439 -13.82 12.90 -9.74
CA SER A 439 -14.11 14.31 -10.03
C SER A 439 -15.27 14.85 -9.21
N GLU A 440 -16.36 14.09 -9.07
CA GLU A 440 -17.52 14.50 -8.28
C GLU A 440 -17.19 14.57 -6.78
N LYS A 441 -16.38 13.63 -6.27
CA LYS A 441 -15.88 13.67 -4.88
C LYS A 441 -15.04 14.91 -4.60
N VAL A 442 -14.24 15.37 -5.56
CA VAL A 442 -13.47 16.62 -5.44
C VAL A 442 -14.41 17.84 -5.41
N ARG A 443 -15.44 17.87 -6.25
CA ARG A 443 -16.45 18.96 -6.25
C ARG A 443 -17.19 19.07 -4.93
N VAL A 444 -17.66 17.95 -4.39
CA VAL A 444 -18.37 17.93 -3.09
C VAL A 444 -17.49 18.47 -1.95
N LYS A 445 -16.17 18.18 -1.98
CA LYS A 445 -15.22 18.74 -0.99
C LYS A 445 -15.10 20.26 -1.09
N TRP A 446 -15.16 20.83 -2.29
CA TRP A 446 -15.05 22.29 -2.49
C TRP A 446 -16.34 23.02 -2.11
N ASP A 447 -17.49 22.42 -2.37
CA ASP A 447 -18.79 23.04 -2.11
C ASP A 447 -19.12 23.15 -0.61
N ASN A 448 -18.29 22.59 0.28
CA ASN A 448 -18.51 22.53 1.75
C ASN A 448 -19.92 22.04 2.13
N SER A 449 -20.60 21.35 1.21
CA SER A 449 -21.93 20.81 1.46
C SER A 449 -21.74 19.54 2.29
N SER A 450 -22.05 19.62 3.58
CA SER A 450 -22.00 18.49 4.51
C SER A 450 -23.00 17.37 4.20
N CYS A 451 -23.72 17.46 3.07
CA CYS A 451 -24.65 16.46 2.60
C CYS A 451 -23.95 15.68 1.50
N GLU A 452 -23.45 14.48 1.84
CA GLU A 452 -23.12 13.48 0.84
C GLU A 452 -24.39 13.24 0.01
N LYS A 453 -24.36 13.67 -1.25
CA LYS A 453 -25.47 13.41 -2.17
C LYS A 453 -25.35 11.98 -2.63
N ASP A 454 -26.42 11.23 -2.49
CA ASP A 454 -26.53 9.94 -3.14
C ASP A 454 -26.44 10.15 -4.65
N LEU A 455 -25.54 9.39 -5.30
CA LEU A 455 -25.18 9.58 -6.70
C LEU A 455 -25.17 8.23 -7.40
N GLU A 456 -25.83 8.17 -8.56
CA GLU A 456 -25.68 7.06 -9.51
C GLU A 456 -25.11 7.59 -10.83
N ILE A 457 -24.00 7.02 -11.28
CA ILE A 457 -23.44 7.27 -12.61
C ILE A 457 -23.48 5.97 -13.41
N CYS A 458 -24.06 6.02 -14.59
CA CYS A 458 -24.14 4.89 -15.52
C CYS A 458 -23.47 5.22 -16.85
N ILE A 459 -22.53 4.38 -17.28
CA ILE A 459 -21.86 4.49 -18.58
C ILE A 459 -22.19 3.25 -19.42
N ARG A 460 -22.62 3.48 -20.66
CA ARG A 460 -22.73 2.44 -21.68
C ARG A 460 -21.44 2.39 -22.50
N ALA A 461 -20.73 1.27 -22.44
CA ALA A 461 -19.51 1.08 -23.20
C ALA A 461 -19.78 0.70 -24.67
N LYS A 462 -18.75 0.83 -25.52
CA LYS A 462 -18.83 0.55 -26.96
C LYS A 462 -19.17 -0.90 -27.29
N ASN A 463 -18.82 -1.82 -26.40
CA ASN A 463 -19.12 -3.25 -26.47
C ASN A 463 -20.50 -3.60 -25.87
N ASN A 464 -21.38 -2.61 -25.65
CA ASN A 464 -22.69 -2.76 -25.00
C ASN A 464 -22.67 -3.21 -23.53
N ALA A 465 -21.51 -3.16 -22.86
CA ALA A 465 -21.47 -3.37 -21.42
C ALA A 465 -22.05 -2.15 -20.67
N TRP A 466 -22.75 -2.43 -19.57
CA TRP A 466 -23.17 -1.40 -18.63
C TRP A 466 -22.20 -1.31 -17.46
N LEU A 467 -21.83 -0.09 -17.11
CA LEU A 467 -21.00 0.22 -15.96
C LEU A 467 -21.74 1.16 -15.04
N ILE A 468 -21.82 0.79 -13.77
CA ILE A 468 -22.63 1.50 -12.77
C ILE A 468 -21.73 1.83 -11.60
N ALA A 469 -21.79 3.08 -11.16
CA ALA A 469 -21.28 3.53 -9.87
C ALA A 469 -22.45 4.04 -9.02
N ARG A 470 -22.58 3.56 -7.79
CA ARG A 470 -23.50 4.10 -6.77
C ARG A 470 -22.71 4.57 -5.57
N LEU A 471 -22.89 5.82 -5.19
CA LEU A 471 -22.31 6.41 -3.98
C LEU A 471 -23.46 6.72 -3.04
N ILE A 472 -23.50 6.04 -1.90
CA ILE A 472 -24.54 6.22 -0.89
C ILE A 472 -23.87 6.25 0.48
N ARG A 473 -24.03 7.36 1.21
CA ARG A 473 -23.56 7.54 2.60
C ARG A 473 -22.11 7.07 2.84
N GLY A 474 -21.16 7.62 2.09
CA GLY A 474 -19.72 7.33 2.22
C GLY A 474 -19.28 5.97 1.63
N LYS A 475 -20.20 5.20 1.06
CA LYS A 475 -19.93 3.90 0.43
C LYS A 475 -20.05 3.99 -1.08
N GLU A 476 -19.24 3.20 -1.76
CA GLU A 476 -19.16 3.17 -3.21
C GLU A 476 -19.35 1.73 -3.72
N LEU A 477 -20.23 1.55 -4.70
CA LEU A 477 -20.39 0.32 -5.47
C LEU A 477 -20.06 0.61 -6.92
N TYR A 478 -19.07 -0.10 -7.46
CA TYR A 478 -18.78 -0.13 -8.88
C TYR A 478 -19.12 -1.50 -9.45
N MET A 479 -19.78 -1.53 -10.60
CA MET A 479 -20.25 -2.77 -11.22
C MET A 479 -20.05 -2.73 -12.74
N VAL A 480 -19.67 -3.88 -13.31
CA VAL A 480 -19.56 -4.09 -14.76
C VAL A 480 -20.45 -5.26 -15.17
N LEU A 481 -21.32 -5.01 -16.15
CA LEU A 481 -22.30 -5.95 -16.68
C LEU A 481 -22.14 -6.09 -18.21
N GLU A 482 -21.31 -7.03 -18.67
CA GLU A 482 -21.06 -7.25 -20.11
C GLU A 482 -22.17 -8.03 -20.84
N LYS A 483 -23.05 -8.71 -20.09
CA LYS A 483 -24.15 -9.53 -20.64
C LYS A 483 -25.53 -8.97 -20.27
N ALA A 484 -25.59 -7.72 -19.82
CA ALA A 484 -26.85 -7.06 -19.53
C ALA A 484 -27.61 -6.73 -20.83
N SER A 485 -28.93 -6.65 -20.77
CA SER A 485 -29.76 -6.26 -21.91
C SER A 485 -29.44 -4.82 -22.36
N GLU A 486 -29.98 -4.41 -23.51
CA GLU A 486 -29.68 -3.10 -24.09
C GLU A 486 -30.22 -1.90 -23.29
N THR A 487 -30.95 -2.11 -22.19
CA THR A 487 -31.64 -1.05 -21.45
C THR A 487 -31.00 -0.74 -20.10
N LEU A 488 -30.96 0.56 -19.77
CA LEU A 488 -30.47 1.05 -18.47
C LEU A 488 -31.29 0.49 -17.30
N LEU A 489 -32.60 0.29 -17.49
CA LEU A 489 -33.51 -0.26 -16.48
C LEU A 489 -33.06 -1.62 -15.97
N TYR A 490 -32.59 -2.50 -16.87
CA TYR A 490 -32.10 -3.82 -16.47
C TYR A 490 -30.79 -3.71 -15.67
N ALA A 491 -29.91 -2.80 -16.09
CA ALA A 491 -28.64 -2.59 -15.42
C ALA A 491 -28.87 -2.07 -13.98
N SER A 492 -29.76 -1.09 -13.81
CA SER A 492 -30.14 -0.55 -12.50
C SER A 492 -30.84 -1.59 -11.61
N ASP A 493 -31.77 -2.39 -12.15
CA ASP A 493 -32.41 -3.51 -11.45
C ASP A 493 -31.40 -4.61 -11.02
N ALA A 494 -30.37 -4.86 -11.84
CA ALA A 494 -29.30 -5.79 -11.46
C ALA A 494 -28.44 -5.24 -10.30
N ALA A 495 -28.15 -3.94 -10.28
CA ALA A 495 -27.47 -3.29 -9.17
C ALA A 495 -28.32 -3.32 -7.89
N GLU A 496 -29.63 -3.11 -8.01
CA GLU A 496 -30.59 -3.18 -6.90
C GLU A 496 -30.64 -4.57 -6.28
N LYS A 497 -30.85 -5.61 -7.10
CA LYS A 497 -30.84 -7.02 -6.66
C LYS A 497 -29.52 -7.42 -6.02
N PHE A 498 -28.41 -6.87 -6.50
CA PHE A 498 -27.11 -7.11 -5.90
C PHE A 498 -27.00 -6.44 -4.53
N SER A 499 -27.45 -5.19 -4.41
CA SER A 499 -27.50 -4.42 -3.16
C SER A 499 -28.31 -5.17 -2.09
N GLU A 500 -29.55 -5.54 -2.40
CA GLU A 500 -30.44 -6.24 -1.47
C GLU A 500 -29.84 -7.56 -0.97
N ARG A 501 -29.32 -8.38 -1.89
CA ARG A 501 -28.89 -9.75 -1.57
C ARG A 501 -27.52 -9.84 -0.91
N TYR A 502 -26.58 -8.97 -1.31
CA TYR A 502 -25.18 -9.11 -0.92
C TYR A 502 -24.65 -7.93 -0.10
N CYS A 503 -25.38 -6.81 -0.09
CA CYS A 503 -25.01 -5.60 0.64
C CYS A 503 -26.07 -5.19 1.68
N ASN A 504 -27.08 -6.03 1.96
CA ASN A 504 -28.20 -5.73 2.87
C ASN A 504 -28.94 -4.42 2.51
N GLY A 505 -29.07 -4.12 1.22
CA GLY A 505 -29.73 -2.90 0.76
C GLY A 505 -28.91 -1.61 0.92
N ALA A 506 -27.62 -1.70 1.24
CA ALA A 506 -26.80 -0.52 1.51
C ALA A 506 -26.61 0.42 0.30
N PHE A 507 -26.88 -0.06 -0.91
CA PHE A 507 -26.79 0.71 -2.16
C PHE A 507 -28.15 0.83 -2.88
N SER A 508 -29.24 0.63 -2.14
CA SER A 508 -30.60 0.77 -2.64
C SER A 508 -30.99 2.25 -2.66
N LEU A 509 -31.70 2.67 -3.71
CA LEU A 509 -32.09 4.09 -3.92
C LEU A 509 -33.50 4.41 -3.38
N ASP A 510 -34.12 3.46 -2.67
CA ASP A 510 -35.51 3.52 -2.17
C ASP A 510 -35.66 4.18 -0.79
#